data_AF-A0A0B1T724-F1
#
_entry.id   AF-A0A0B1T724-F1
#
_cell.length_a   1.000
_cell.length_b   1.000
_cell.length_c   1.000
_cell.angle_alpha   90.00
_cell.angle_beta   90.00
_cell.angle_gamma   90.00
#
_symmetry.space_group_name_H-M   'P 1'
#
loop_
_entity.id
_entity.type
_entity.pdbx_description
1 polymer ?
#
loop_
_entity_poly.entity_id
_entity_poly.type
_entity_poly.pdbx_seq_one_letter_code
_entity_poly.pdbx_strand_id
1 'polypeptide(L)'
;MVRVSKTFVYRRVRQQMWPLVEKWMREASTHTYSSTSAAYKYQLTILQNIADIFIGIDAVPEDVQLVLKILSLYTTKMGNPQLKKEAEVSKKRLEEYLEEKKKSAEGEIR
;
A
#
# COMPACT_ATOMS: atom_id res chain seq x y z
N MET A 1 -24.36 -10.93 11.59
CA MET A 1 -22.99 -10.73 11.06
C MET A 1 -23.14 -10.19 9.64
N VAL A 2 -22.87 -8.90 9.39
CA VAL A 2 -23.15 -8.27 8.09
C VAL A 2 -22.03 -8.65 7.11
N ARG A 3 -22.37 -9.42 6.08
CA ARG A 3 -21.44 -9.77 5.00
C ARG A 3 -21.32 -8.57 4.06
N VAL A 4 -20.27 -7.77 4.25
CA VAL A 4 -19.97 -6.67 3.33
C VAL A 4 -19.38 -7.27 2.06
N SER A 5 -19.93 -6.92 0.89
CA SER A 5 -19.39 -7.37 -0.40
C SER A 5 -17.96 -6.87 -0.57
N LYS A 6 -17.05 -7.74 -1.03
CA LYS A 6 -15.67 -7.36 -1.39
C LYS A 6 -15.64 -6.17 -2.36
N THR A 7 -16.58 -6.11 -3.29
CA THR A 7 -16.73 -5.00 -4.24
C THR A 7 -17.05 -3.67 -3.55
N PHE A 8 -17.85 -3.69 -2.48
CA PHE A 8 -18.14 -2.48 -1.70
C PHE A 8 -16.89 -1.99 -0.96
N VAL A 9 -16.17 -2.91 -0.30
CA VAL A 9 -14.93 -2.58 0.43
C VAL A 9 -13.88 -2.05 -0.55
N TYR A 10 -13.71 -2.71 -1.69
CA TYR A 10 -12.80 -2.28 -2.76
C TYR A 10 -13.13 -0.87 -3.25
N ARG A 11 -14.40 -0.54 -3.55
CA ARG A 11 -14.79 0.82 -3.95
C ARG A 11 -14.49 1.86 -2.87
N ARG A 12 -14.77 1.55 -1.60
CA ARG A 12 -14.47 2.47 -0.48
C ARG A 12 -12.96 2.70 -0.35
N VAL A 13 -12.17 1.64 -0.39
CA VAL A 13 -10.71 1.74 -0.30
C VAL A 13 -10.17 2.51 -1.52
N ARG A 14 -10.49 2.08 -2.73
CA ARG A 14 -9.88 2.62 -3.95
C ARG A 14 -10.33 4.03 -4.30
N GLN A 15 -11.62 4.33 -4.15
CA GLN A 15 -12.22 5.58 -4.64
C GLN A 15 -12.30 6.67 -3.57
N GLN A 16 -12.30 6.31 -2.29
CA GLN A 16 -12.48 7.29 -1.21
C GLN A 16 -11.25 7.39 -0.30
N MET A 17 -10.76 6.26 0.20
CA MET A 17 -9.63 6.26 1.14
C MET A 17 -8.29 6.50 0.44
N TRP A 18 -8.01 5.76 -0.63
CA TRP A 18 -6.70 5.78 -1.30
C TRP A 18 -6.29 7.16 -1.82
N PRO A 19 -7.15 7.96 -2.50
CA PRO A 19 -6.74 9.28 -2.98
C PRO A 19 -6.28 10.23 -1.86
N LEU A 20 -6.89 10.13 -0.68
CA LEU A 20 -6.53 10.93 0.49
C LEU A 20 -5.20 10.46 1.09
N VAL A 21 -5.05 9.14 1.24
CA VAL A 21 -3.83 8.51 1.75
C VAL A 21 -2.65 8.76 0.81
N GLU A 22 -2.85 8.60 -0.50
CA GLU A 22 -1.85 8.81 -1.53
C GLU A 22 -1.32 10.23 -1.51
N LYS A 23 -2.22 11.22 -1.54
CA LYS A 23 -1.86 12.63 -1.51
C LYS A 23 -1.03 12.95 -0.25
N TRP A 24 -1.53 12.54 0.91
CA TRP A 24 -0.86 12.78 2.17
C TRP A 24 0.50 12.07 2.26
N MET A 25 0.59 10.81 1.86
CA MET A 25 1.85 10.04 1.88
C MET A 25 2.88 10.64 0.92
N ARG A 26 2.46 11.15 -0.23
CA ARG A 26 3.36 11.80 -1.19
C ARG A 26 3.94 13.09 -0.60
N GLU A 27 3.11 13.94 -0.01
CA GLU A 27 3.56 15.15 0.68
C GLU A 27 4.46 14.80 1.87
N ALA A 28 4.08 13.81 2.68
CA ALA A 28 4.84 13.39 3.85
C ALA A 28 6.19 12.75 3.49
N SER A 29 6.33 12.19 2.27
CA SER A 29 7.58 11.56 1.82
C SER A 29 8.76 12.54 1.67
N THR A 30 8.48 13.83 1.51
CA THR A 30 9.51 14.88 1.39
C THR A 30 9.79 15.60 2.70
N HIS A 31 9.13 15.19 3.80
CA HIS A 31 9.23 15.84 5.10
C HIS A 31 9.85 14.90 6.13
N THR A 32 10.76 15.41 6.95
CA THR A 32 11.37 14.66 8.05
C THR A 32 10.61 14.95 9.34
N TYR A 33 9.68 14.07 9.69
CA TYR A 33 8.95 14.16 10.95
C TYR A 33 9.73 13.54 12.11
N SER A 34 9.61 14.15 13.30
CA SER A 34 10.08 13.53 14.55
C SER A 34 9.31 12.24 14.84
N SER A 35 9.99 11.23 15.39
CA SER A 35 9.41 9.93 15.74
C SER A 35 8.27 10.01 16.77
N THR A 36 8.22 11.08 17.55
CA THR A 36 7.14 11.31 18.54
C THR A 36 5.89 11.95 17.93
N SER A 37 6.00 12.52 16.72
CA SER A 37 4.91 13.24 16.07
C SER A 37 3.78 12.33 15.61
N ALA A 38 2.56 12.86 15.58
CA ALA A 38 1.40 12.15 15.05
C ALA A 38 1.57 11.83 13.56
N ALA A 39 2.20 12.71 12.79
CA ALA A 39 2.47 12.51 11.37
C ALA A 39 3.40 11.31 11.15
N TYR A 40 4.51 11.20 11.89
CA TYR A 40 5.39 10.04 11.78
C TYR A 40 4.67 8.73 12.11
N LYS A 41 3.91 8.71 13.20
CA LYS A 41 3.14 7.53 13.61
C LYS A 41 2.14 7.12 12.52
N TYR A 42 1.46 8.10 11.92
CA TYR A 42 0.52 7.84 10.83
C TYR A 42 1.22 7.32 9.57
N GLN A 43 2.38 7.86 9.19
CA GLN A 43 3.20 7.31 8.09
C GLN A 43 3.55 5.85 8.35
N LEU A 44 4.06 5.56 9.55
CA LEU A 44 4.45 4.22 9.94
C LEU A 44 3.27 3.25 9.88
N THR A 45 2.12 3.64 10.44
CA THR A 45 0.89 2.82 10.40
C THR A 45 0.44 2.53 8.97
N ILE A 46 0.48 3.53 8.07
CA ILE A 46 0.14 3.29 6.67
C ILE A 46 1.11 2.28 6.05
N LEU A 47 2.43 2.49 6.20
CA LEU A 47 3.43 1.61 5.62
C LEU A 47 3.32 0.17 6.12
N GLN A 48 2.98 -0.03 7.39
CA GLN A 48 2.81 -1.36 7.99
C GLN A 48 1.59 -2.11 7.46
N ASN A 49 0.50 -1.40 7.13
CA ASN A 49 -0.80 -2.03 6.85
C ASN A 49 -1.20 -1.99 5.37
N ILE A 50 -0.53 -1.18 4.54
CA ILE A 50 -1.00 -0.92 3.17
C ILE A 50 -1.02 -2.19 2.30
N ALA A 51 -0.05 -3.09 2.49
CA ALA A 51 -0.03 -4.37 1.81
C ALA A 51 -1.25 -5.23 2.19
N ASP A 52 -1.53 -5.36 3.49
CA ASP A 52 -2.66 -6.14 4.00
C ASP A 52 -4.01 -5.60 3.50
N ILE A 53 -4.15 -4.28 3.43
CA ILE A 53 -5.36 -3.63 2.91
C ILE A 53 -5.58 -4.03 1.44
N PHE A 54 -4.58 -3.84 0.59
CA PHE A 54 -4.74 -4.05 -0.86
C PHE A 54 -4.84 -5.53 -1.23
N ILE A 55 -4.14 -6.41 -0.52
CA ILE A 55 -4.29 -7.88 -0.66
C ILE A 55 -5.66 -8.32 -0.15
N GLY A 56 -6.10 -7.81 1.02
CA GLY A 56 -7.36 -8.20 1.65
C GLY A 56 -8.61 -7.81 0.87
N ILE A 57 -8.55 -6.69 0.13
CA ILE A 57 -9.64 -6.28 -0.79
C ILE A 57 -9.56 -6.95 -2.16
N ASP A 58 -8.56 -7.83 -2.39
CA ASP A 58 -8.31 -8.46 -3.68
C ASP A 58 -8.13 -7.42 -4.81
N ALA A 59 -7.26 -6.43 -4.57
CA ALA A 59 -7.08 -5.32 -5.49
C ALA A 59 -6.58 -5.79 -6.86
N VAL A 60 -7.05 -5.10 -7.91
CA VAL A 60 -6.58 -5.33 -9.29
C VAL A 60 -5.12 -4.89 -9.45
N PRO A 61 -4.36 -5.50 -10.38
CA PRO A 61 -2.94 -5.22 -10.54
C PRO A 61 -2.59 -3.75 -10.73
N GLU A 62 -3.41 -3.00 -11.48
CA GLU A 62 -3.20 -1.59 -11.77
C GLU A 62 -3.20 -0.73 -10.50
N ASP A 63 -4.06 -1.08 -9.55
CA ASP A 63 -4.16 -0.35 -8.28
C ASP A 63 -2.99 -0.66 -7.36
N VAL A 64 -2.54 -1.92 -7.34
CA VAL A 64 -1.33 -2.30 -6.59
C VAL A 64 -0.11 -1.56 -7.13
N GLN A 65 -0.01 -1.38 -8.45
CA GLN A 65 1.05 -0.59 -9.07
C GLN A 65 1.05 0.88 -8.61
N LEU A 66 -0.11 1.48 -8.32
CA LEU A 66 -0.17 2.83 -7.74
C LEU A 66 0.42 2.86 -6.33
N VAL A 67 0.13 1.85 -5.51
CA VAL A 67 0.70 1.73 -4.16
C VAL A 67 2.21 1.55 -4.21
N LEU A 68 2.70 0.68 -5.11
CA LEU A 68 4.13 0.44 -5.31
C LEU A 68 4.89 1.73 -5.67
N LYS A 69 4.29 2.61 -6.50
CA LYS A 69 4.88 3.91 -6.82
C LYS A 69 5.05 4.78 -5.58
N ILE A 70 4.07 4.80 -4.67
CA ILE A 70 4.20 5.54 -3.40
C ILE A 70 5.25 4.92 -2.50
N LEU A 71 5.24 3.60 -2.32
CA LEU A 71 6.25 2.90 -1.51
C LEU A 71 7.67 3.15 -2.01
N SER A 72 7.86 3.27 -3.33
CA SER A 72 9.16 3.57 -3.92
C SER A 72 9.76 4.91 -3.46
N LEU A 73 8.93 5.90 -3.13
CA LEU A 73 9.39 7.17 -2.57
C LEU A 73 10.04 6.97 -1.20
N TYR A 74 9.50 6.05 -0.41
CA TYR A 74 9.97 5.74 0.94
C TYR A 74 11.18 4.80 0.93
N THR A 75 11.33 3.94 -0.08
CA THR A 75 12.52 3.08 -0.17
C THR A 75 13.75 3.81 -0.71
N THR A 76 13.55 4.81 -1.57
CA THR A 76 14.65 5.50 -2.28
C THR A 76 15.14 6.76 -1.59
N LYS A 77 14.24 7.59 -1.05
CA LYS A 77 14.56 8.95 -0.58
C LYS A 77 14.43 9.16 0.93
N MET A 78 13.91 8.18 1.67
CA MET A 78 13.65 8.34 3.10
C MET A 78 14.92 8.13 3.93
N GLY A 79 15.30 9.13 4.72
CA GLY A 79 16.43 9.03 5.65
C GLY A 79 16.12 8.24 6.93
N ASN A 80 14.84 8.03 7.25
CA ASN A 80 14.43 7.27 8.44
C ASN A 80 14.51 5.75 8.17
N PRO A 81 15.36 4.99 8.89
CA PRO A 81 15.56 3.56 8.65
C PRO A 81 14.30 2.70 8.89
N GLN A 82 13.46 3.08 9.86
CA GLN A 82 12.26 2.33 10.20
C GLN A 82 11.21 2.45 9.09
N LEU A 83 10.91 3.68 8.65
CA LEU A 83 9.97 3.91 7.55
C LEU A 83 10.45 3.24 6.26
N LYS A 84 11.76 3.31 5.98
CA LYS A 84 12.35 2.62 4.82
C LYS A 84 12.15 1.11 4.90
N LYS A 85 12.44 0.49 6.05
CA LYS A 85 12.26 -0.94 6.28
C LYS A 85 10.80 -1.37 6.06
N GLU A 86 9.84 -0.67 6.67
CA GLU A 86 8.42 -1.02 6.51
C GLU A 86 7.94 -0.83 5.06
N ALA A 87 8.44 0.18 4.37
CA ALA A 87 8.16 0.38 2.94
C ALA A 87 8.71 -0.78 2.09
N GLU A 88 9.92 -1.25 2.35
CA GLU A 88 10.51 -2.40 1.66
C GLU A 88 9.73 -3.69 1.91
N VAL A 89 9.34 -3.94 3.17
CA VAL A 89 8.52 -5.10 3.54
C VAL A 89 7.19 -5.08 2.80
N SER A 90 6.45 -3.97 2.85
CA SER A 90 5.17 -3.85 2.18
C SER A 90 5.30 -3.91 0.66
N LYS A 91 6.37 -3.33 0.10
CA LYS A 91 6.65 -3.40 -1.33
C LYS A 91 6.85 -4.85 -1.79
N LYS A 92 7.69 -5.60 -1.10
CA LYS A 92 7.96 -7.01 -1.41
C LYS A 92 6.68 -7.85 -1.38
N ARG A 93 5.85 -7.69 -0.35
CA ARG A 93 4.58 -8.42 -0.22
C ARG A 93 3.62 -8.14 -1.39
N LEU A 94 3.57 -6.89 -1.86
CA LEU A 94 2.74 -6.51 -2.99
C LEU A 94 3.30 -6.99 -4.33
N GLU A 95 4.62 -7.05 -4.49
CA GLU A 95 5.27 -7.66 -5.66
C GLU A 95 4.99 -9.17 -5.73
N GLU A 96 5.11 -9.88 -4.61
CA GLU A 96 4.76 -11.30 -4.50
C GLU A 96 3.29 -11.55 -4.87
N TYR A 97 2.38 -10.72 -4.34
CA TYR A 97 0.96 -10.79 -4.69
C TYR A 97 0.68 -10.58 -6.19
N LEU A 98 1.39 -9.66 -6.85
CA LEU A 98 1.26 -9.47 -8.30
C LEU A 98 1.75 -10.67 -9.10
N GLU A 99 2.88 -11.27 -8.70
CA GLU A 99 3.41 -12.47 -9.34
C GLU A 99 2.46 -13.67 -9.17
N GLU A 100 1.84 -13.82 -8.00
CA GLU A 100 0.81 -14.83 -7.77
C GLU A 100 -0.40 -14.62 -8.69
N LYS A 101 -0.92 -13.39 -8.76
CA LYS A 101 -2.03 -13.02 -9.66
C LYS A 101 -1.72 -13.32 -11.12
N LYS A 102 -0.49 -13.01 -11.57
CA LYS A 102 -0.04 -13.28 -12.93
C LYS A 102 -0.01 -14.78 -13.23
N LYS A 103 0.55 -15.59 -12.33
CA LYS A 103 0.57 -17.06 -12.46
C LYS A 103 -0.83 -17.67 -12.52
N SER A 104 -1.76 -17.17 -11.69
CA SER A 104 -3.16 -17.62 -11.75
C SER A 104 -3.81 -17.30 -13.09
N ALA A 105 -3.59 -16.10 -13.63
CA ALA A 105 -4.13 -15.70 -14.94
C ALA A 105 -3.53 -16.52 -16.10
N GLU A 106 -2.24 -16.88 -16.04
CA GLU A 106 -1.57 -17.71 -17.04
C GLU A 106 -1.96 -19.20 -16.93
N GLY A 107 -2.30 -19.67 -15.73
CA GLY A 107 -2.72 -21.05 -15.46
C GLY A 107 -4.16 -21.39 -15.87
N GLU A 108 -5.05 -20.39 -15.99
CA GLU A 108 -6.44 -20.57 -16.46
C GLU A 108 -6.55 -20.74 -17.99
N ILE A 109 -5.44 -20.65 -18.73
CA ILE A 109 -5.40 -20.77 -20.20
C ILE A 109 -5.09 -22.22 -20.66
N ARG A 110 -5.09 -23.22 -19.77
CA ARG A 110 -4.84 -24.64 -20.12
C ARG A 110 -6.00 -25.57 -19.82
#